data_AF-A0A3E0ISM6-F1
#
_entry.id   AF-A0A3E0ISM6-F1
#
_cell.length_a   1.000
_cell.length_b   1.000
_cell.length_c   1.000
_cell.angle_alpha   90.00
_cell.angle_beta   90.00
_cell.angle_gamma   90.00
#
_symmetry.space_group_name_H-M   'P 1'
#
loop_
_entity.id
_entity.type
_entity.pdbx_description
1 polymer ?
#
loop_
_entity_poly.entity_id
_entity_poly.type
_entity_poly.pdbx_seq_one_letter_code
_entity_poly.pdbx_strand_id
1 'polypeptide(L)' 'MKSQIIERLTRYVKINTQSDPNSSETPSTSQQWDLINLLETELKDMGLQTDLD' A
#
# COMPACT_ATOMS: atom_id res chain seq x y z
N MET A 1 15.49 -13.09 -4.47
CA MET A 1 15.18 -12.02 -5.47
C MET A 1 13.88 -12.29 -6.24
N LYS A 2 13.83 -13.16 -7.28
CA LYS A 2 12.59 -13.35 -8.08
C LYS A 2 11.38 -13.79 -7.24
N SER A 3 11.56 -14.77 -6.34
CA SER A 3 10.47 -15.27 -5.50
C SER A 3 9.92 -14.22 -4.53
N GLN A 4 10.79 -13.40 -3.93
CA GLN A 4 10.38 -12.33 -3.01
C GLN A 4 9.55 -11.25 -3.71
N ILE A 5 9.91 -10.90 -4.96
CA ILE A 5 9.13 -9.93 -5.75
C ILE A 5 7.76 -10.51 -6.09
N ILE A 6 7.70 -11.79 -6.49
CA ILE A 6 6.43 -12.47 -6.80
C ILE A 6 5.54 -12.55 -5.55
N GLU A 7 6.10 -12.84 -4.39
CA GLU A 7 5.39 -12.89 -3.12
C GLU A 7 4.79 -11.53 -2.76
N ARG A 8 5.61 -10.47 -2.81
CA ARG A 8 5.16 -9.09 -2.56
C ARG A 8 4.05 -8.68 -3.52
N LEU A 9 4.24 -8.89 -4.83
CA LEU A 9 3.22 -8.60 -5.83
C LEU A 9 1.93 -9.37 -5.55
N THR A 10 2.01 -10.68 -5.32
CA THR A 10 0.85 -11.55 -5.06
C THR A 10 0.08 -11.13 -3.81
N ARG A 11 0.77 -10.59 -2.80
CA ARG A 11 0.15 -10.04 -1.60
C ARG A 11 -0.56 -8.72 -1.89
N TYR A 12 0.10 -7.78 -2.55
CA TYR A 12 -0.44 -6.44 -2.79
C TYR A 12 -1.65 -6.45 -3.74
N VAL A 13 -1.62 -7.27 -4.80
CA VAL A 13 -2.72 -7.31 -5.79
C VAL A 13 -4.04 -7.85 -5.23
N LYS A 14 -4.04 -8.44 -4.02
CA LYS A 14 -5.24 -8.89 -3.33
C LYS A 14 -5.95 -7.76 -2.58
N ILE A 15 -5.27 -6.62 -2.39
CA ILE A 15 -5.81 -5.47 -1.68
C ILE A 15 -6.52 -4.57 -2.69
N ASN A 16 -7.74 -4.17 -2.37
CA ASN A 16 -8.54 -3.34 -3.26
C ASN A 16 -8.07 -1.88 -3.22
N THR A 17 -7.39 -1.43 -4.27
CA THR A 17 -6.82 -0.07 -4.37
C THR A 17 -7.47 0.76 -5.47
N GLN A 18 -8.67 0.39 -5.90
CA GLN A 18 -9.41 1.11 -6.93
C GLN A 18 -9.67 2.57 -6.51
N SER A 19 -9.25 3.50 -7.37
CA SER A 19 -9.50 4.93 -7.21
C SER A 19 -10.92 5.31 -7.60
N ASP A 20 -11.42 6.40 -6.99
CA ASP A 20 -12.63 7.11 -7.40
C ASP A 20 -12.24 8.42 -8.10
N PRO A 21 -12.52 8.58 -9.41
CA PRO A 21 -12.18 9.78 -10.17
C PRO A 21 -13.01 11.01 -9.79
N ASN A 22 -14.10 10.86 -9.02
CA ASN A 22 -14.95 11.97 -8.60
C ASN A 22 -14.61 12.48 -7.19
N SER A 23 -13.71 11.81 -6.48
CA SER A 23 -13.33 12.18 -5.12
C SER A 23 -12.45 13.44 -5.10
N SER A 24 -12.70 14.31 -4.12
CA SER A 24 -11.84 15.45 -3.78
C SER A 24 -10.88 15.14 -2.63
N GLU A 25 -10.90 13.91 -2.12
CA GLU A 25 -10.07 13.46 -0.99
C GLU A 25 -8.83 12.70 -1.49
N THR A 26 -7.78 12.71 -0.68
CA THR A 26 -6.58 11.92 -0.90
C THR A 26 -6.33 11.06 0.35
N PRO A 27 -6.20 9.73 0.19
CA PRO A 27 -6.50 8.94 -1.01
C PRO A 27 -8.00 8.96 -1.37
N SER A 28 -8.31 8.70 -2.64
CA SER A 28 -9.67 8.92 -3.18
C SER A 28 -10.72 7.92 -2.72
N THR A 29 -10.32 6.79 -2.14
CA THR A 29 -11.20 5.79 -1.52
C THR A 29 -10.59 5.28 -0.23
N SER A 30 -11.42 5.04 0.79
CA SER A 30 -10.97 4.62 2.12
C SER A 30 -10.17 3.31 2.11
N GLN A 31 -10.57 2.35 1.28
CA GLN A 31 -9.88 1.07 1.06
C GLN A 31 -8.42 1.20 0.58
N GLN A 32 -8.01 2.32 -0.03
CA GLN A 32 -6.61 2.52 -0.42
C GLN A 32 -5.66 2.57 0.79
N TRP A 33 -6.17 2.98 1.96
CA TRP A 33 -5.40 3.00 3.20
C TRP A 33 -4.92 1.62 3.63
N ASP A 34 -5.60 0.53 3.23
CA ASP A 34 -5.20 -0.83 3.58
C ASP A 34 -3.81 -1.18 3.02
N LEU A 35 -3.54 -0.82 1.76
CA LEU A 35 -2.22 -1.05 1.16
C LEU A 35 -1.19 -0.06 1.72
N ILE A 36 -1.56 1.20 1.93
CA ILE A 36 -0.66 2.24 2.46
C ILE A 36 -0.12 1.84 3.84
N ASN A 37 -1.00 1.45 4.77
CA ASN A 37 -0.61 1.05 6.11
C ASN A 37 0.23 -0.24 6.14
N LEU A 38 -0.06 -1.19 5.24
CA LEU A 38 0.76 -2.39 5.06
C LEU A 38 2.18 -2.02 4.62
N LEU A 39 2.31 -1.15 3.61
CA LEU A 39 3.61 -0.72 3.10
C LEU A 39 4.39 0.09 4.13
N GLU A 40 3.71 0.98 4.88
CA GLU A 40 4.33 1.74 5.98
C GLU A 40 4.93 0.80 7.04
N THR A 41 4.18 -0.23 7.43
CA THR A 41 4.65 -1.26 8.37
C THR A 41 5.87 -1.99 7.81
N GLU A 42 5.84 -2.42 6.54
CA GLU A 42 6.97 -3.11 5.91
C GLU A 42 8.22 -2.24 5.83
N LEU A 43 8.09 -0.94 5.55
CA LEU A 43 9.21 0.00 5.55
C LEU A 43 9.81 0.14 6.96
N LYS A 44 8.96 0.29 7.99
CA LYS A 44 9.39 0.35 9.39
C LYS A 44 10.13 -0.92 9.82
N ASP A 45 9.62 -2.09 9.43
CA ASP A 45 10.24 -3.40 9.71
C ASP A 45 11.61 -3.56 9.03
N MET A 46 11.83 -2.88 7.91
CA MET A 46 13.13 -2.82 7.22
C MET A 46 14.08 -1.79 7.84
N GLY A 47 13.67 -1.08 8.90
CA GLY A 47 14.44 -0.02 9.55
C GLY A 47 14.47 1.28 8.76
N LEU A 48 13.53 1.47 7.83
CA LEU A 48 13.41 2.71 7.05
C LEU A 48 12.51 3.70 7.79
N GLN A 49 12.95 4.95 7.88
CA GLN A 49 12.10 6.04 8.35
C GLN A 49 11.04 6.34 7.28
N THR A 50 9.78 6.35 7.68
CA THR A 50 8.63 6.67 6.84
C THR A 50 7.58 7.33 7.69
N ASP A 51 6.85 8.26 7.10
CA ASP A 51 5.76 9.01 7.72
C ASP A 51 4.60 9.06 6.70
N LEU A 52 3.36 9.08 7.20
CA LEU A 52 2.16 9.28 6.39
C LEU A 52 1.73 10.73 6.54
N ASP A 53 1.66 11.46 5.42
CA ASP A 53 1.26 12.86 5.33
C ASP A 53 -0.26 13.06 5.50
#